data_AF-A0A4Y6PWV8-F1
#
_entry.id   AF-A0A4Y6PWV8-F1
#
_cell.length_a   1.000
_cell.length_b   1.000
_cell.length_c   1.000
_cell.angle_alpha   90.00
_cell.angle_beta   90.00
_cell.angle_gamma   90.00
#
_symmetry.space_group_name_H-M   'P 1'
#
loop_
_entity.id
_entity.type
_entity.pdbx_description
1 polymer ?
#
loop_
_entity_poly.entity_id
_entity_poly.type
_entity_poly.pdbx_seq_one_letter_code
_entity_poly.pdbx_strand_id
1 'polypeptide(L)'
;MEPRLIQKILSEFFPAGSTERGATFELVPDSVTVEAGGGHSGKVDYVAANADGSRVAVKTFGALLLLDAATGAELGAVDHDELVYALAFSPDGDRLAIAVPHEADICSDVMVYRLVERTPHHVISSPSTLVTTGHAGNVTAVAFSADGRVLVTGGADGTIELHEL
;
A
#
# COMPACT_ATOMS: atom_id res chain seq x y z
N MET A 1 16.30 -6.95 -28.87
CA MET A 1 15.40 -8.12 -28.71
C MET A 1 14.00 -7.53 -28.55
N GLU A 2 13.06 -7.90 -29.42
CA GLU A 2 12.13 -6.96 -30.07
C GLU A 2 10.94 -6.39 -29.25
N PRO A 3 10.52 -5.13 -29.54
CA PRO A 3 9.43 -4.40 -28.88
C PRO A 3 8.03 -4.75 -29.42
N ARG A 4 7.74 -6.03 -29.71
CA ARG A 4 6.46 -6.43 -30.34
C ARG A 4 5.31 -6.68 -29.37
N LEU A 5 5.55 -6.72 -28.06
CA LEU A 5 4.50 -6.99 -27.07
C LEU A 5 3.63 -5.75 -26.76
N ILE A 6 4.21 -4.55 -26.87
CA ILE A 6 3.52 -3.27 -26.57
C ILE A 6 2.42 -3.01 -27.62
N GLN A 7 2.62 -3.36 -28.89
CA GLN A 7 1.60 -3.16 -29.93
C GLN A 7 0.40 -4.11 -29.82
N LYS A 8 0.51 -5.25 -29.12
CA LYS A 8 -0.58 -6.22 -29.02
C LYS A 8 -1.63 -5.81 -27.96
N ILE A 9 -1.21 -5.11 -26.91
CA ILE A 9 -2.10 -4.62 -25.85
C ILE A 9 -2.90 -3.39 -26.34
N LEU A 10 -2.32 -2.59 -27.25
CA LEU A 10 -2.94 -1.37 -27.79
C LEU A 10 -4.26 -1.63 -28.55
N SER A 11 -4.49 -2.81 -29.13
CA SER A 11 -5.72 -3.10 -29.88
C SER A 11 -6.90 -3.61 -29.04
N GLU A 12 -6.66 -4.04 -27.79
CA GLU A 12 -7.68 -4.71 -26.98
C GLU A 12 -8.43 -3.77 -26.03
N PHE A 13 -7.85 -2.62 -25.66
CA PHE A 13 -8.43 -1.73 -24.64
C PHE A 13 -8.89 -0.36 -25.15
N PHE A 14 -8.46 0.09 -26.33
CA PHE A 14 -8.84 1.40 -26.88
C PHE A 14 -9.02 1.34 -28.40
N PRO A 15 -10.25 1.19 -28.93
CA PRO A 15 -10.47 1.39 -30.36
C PRO A 15 -10.09 2.83 -30.71
N ALA A 16 -9.30 3.00 -31.78
CA ALA A 16 -8.82 4.31 -32.21
C ALA A 16 -10.01 5.28 -32.41
N GLY A 17 -10.07 6.36 -31.62
CA GLY A 17 -11.00 7.47 -31.80
C GLY A 17 -11.93 7.82 -30.63
N SER A 18 -11.85 7.17 -29.47
CA SER A 18 -12.69 7.56 -28.32
C SER A 18 -12.19 8.86 -27.67
N THR A 19 -12.92 9.95 -27.89
CA THR A 19 -12.77 11.21 -27.16
C THR A 19 -13.78 11.23 -26.02
N GLU A 20 -13.33 11.06 -24.78
CA GLU A 20 -14.08 11.55 -23.63
C GLU A 20 -13.45 12.84 -23.10
N ARG A 21 -14.33 13.72 -22.63
CA ARG A 21 -14.10 15.15 -22.41
C ARG A 21 -12.94 15.41 -21.45
N GLY A 22 -11.93 16.12 -21.93
CA GLY A 22 -11.14 17.06 -21.13
C GLY A 22 -10.00 16.50 -20.27
N ALA A 23 -9.72 15.21 -20.32
CA ALA A 23 -8.50 14.65 -19.73
C ALA A 23 -7.63 14.06 -20.84
N THR A 24 -6.52 14.73 -21.16
CA THR A 24 -5.41 14.10 -21.87
C THR A 24 -4.71 13.18 -20.88
N PHE A 25 -5.01 11.87 -20.96
CA PHE A 25 -4.21 10.84 -20.33
C PHE A 25 -2.95 10.66 -21.17
N GLU A 26 -1.84 11.22 -20.71
CA GLU A 26 -0.54 10.90 -21.28
C GLU A 26 -0.07 9.60 -20.64
N LEU A 27 0.24 8.59 -21.47
CA LEU A 27 0.95 7.41 -20.99
C LEU A 27 2.26 7.92 -20.38
N VAL A 28 2.46 7.69 -19.07
CA VAL A 28 3.75 7.99 -18.44
C VAL A 28 4.76 7.04 -19.12
N PRO A 29 5.67 7.57 -19.94
CA PRO A 29 6.72 6.74 -20.51
C PRO A 29 7.49 6.18 -19.31
N ASP A 30 7.70 4.86 -19.29
CA ASP A 30 8.33 4.10 -18.19
C ASP A 30 7.39 3.59 -17.08
N SER A 31 6.10 3.39 -17.36
CA SER A 31 5.23 2.62 -16.44
C SER A 31 5.70 1.16 -16.31
N VAL A 32 6.05 0.73 -15.11
CA VAL A 32 6.32 -0.68 -14.78
C VAL A 32 5.05 -1.31 -14.23
N THR A 33 4.53 -2.33 -14.91
CA THR A 33 3.46 -3.18 -14.36
C THR A 33 4.09 -4.29 -13.53
N VAL A 34 3.77 -4.32 -12.24
CA VAL A 34 4.21 -5.37 -11.33
C VAL A 34 3.03 -6.28 -11.04
N GLU A 35 3.12 -7.54 -11.46
CA GLU A 35 2.24 -8.58 -10.92
C GLU A 35 2.76 -8.96 -9.53
N ALA A 36 1.88 -9.07 -8.55
CA ALA A 36 2.21 -9.60 -7.24
C ALA A 36 2.82 -11.01 -7.39
N GLY A 37 4.16 -11.10 -7.32
CA GLY A 37 4.90 -12.35 -7.43
C GLY A 37 4.74 -13.23 -6.19
N GLY A 38 5.03 -14.53 -6.33
CA GLY A 38 5.10 -15.47 -5.19
C GLY A 38 3.87 -16.36 -4.96
N GLY A 39 2.87 -16.34 -5.84
CA GLY A 39 1.65 -17.14 -5.67
C GLY A 39 0.52 -16.42 -4.93
N HIS A 40 0.74 -15.18 -4.52
CA HIS A 40 -0.25 -14.28 -3.93
C HIS A 40 -1.13 -13.64 -5.02
N SER A 41 -1.90 -14.48 -5.74
CA SER A 41 -2.84 -14.03 -6.76
C SER A 41 -4.12 -13.49 -6.12
N GLY A 42 -4.23 -12.16 -6.06
CA GLY A 42 -5.39 -11.50 -5.47
C GLY A 42 -5.61 -10.11 -6.05
N LYS A 43 -6.83 -9.60 -5.92
CA LYS A 43 -7.13 -8.19 -6.21
C LYS A 43 -6.23 -7.30 -5.37
N VAL A 44 -5.67 -6.26 -5.98
CA VAL A 44 -5.00 -5.20 -5.24
C VAL A 44 -6.08 -4.28 -4.68
N ASP A 45 -6.16 -4.19 -3.36
CA ASP A 45 -7.18 -3.38 -2.70
C ASP A 45 -6.60 -2.04 -2.22
N TYR A 46 -5.33 -2.01 -1.81
CA TYR A 46 -4.67 -0.80 -1.30
C TYR A 46 -3.23 -0.71 -1.78
N VAL A 47 -2.79 0.52 -2.04
CA VAL A 47 -1.41 0.86 -2.39
C VAL A 47 -0.97 2.12 -1.66
N ALA A 48 0.30 2.18 -1.29
CA ALA A 48 0.94 3.39 -0.79
C ALA A 48 2.37 3.47 -1.32
N ALA A 49 2.86 4.68 -1.60
CA ALA A 49 4.26 4.94 -1.91
C ALA A 49 4.90 5.69 -0.74
N ASN A 50 6.19 5.45 -0.49
CA ASN A 50 6.95 6.26 0.46
C ASN A 50 7.32 7.62 -0.14
N ALA A 51 7.80 8.54 0.70
CA ALA A 51 7.98 9.95 0.32
C ALA A 51 9.01 10.19 -0.81
N ASP A 52 10.06 9.37 -0.88
CA ASP A 52 11.06 9.44 -1.96
C ASP A 52 10.68 8.65 -3.21
N GLY A 53 9.54 7.93 -3.16
CA GLY A 53 9.03 7.13 -4.26
C GLY A 53 9.84 5.86 -4.57
N SER A 54 10.82 5.48 -3.75
CA SER A 54 11.64 4.29 -3.98
C SER A 54 10.94 2.98 -3.62
N ARG A 55 9.91 3.03 -2.75
CA ARG A 55 9.21 1.86 -2.24
C ARG A 55 7.69 2.00 -2.39
N VAL A 56 7.04 0.89 -2.74
CA VAL A 56 5.58 0.77 -2.80
C VAL A 56 5.12 -0.37 -1.90
N ALA A 57 4.15 -0.09 -1.03
CA ALA A 57 3.42 -1.13 -0.30
C ALA A 57 2.14 -1.46 -1.07
N VAL A 58 1.87 -2.75 -1.24
CA VAL A 58 0.69 -3.26 -1.95
C VAL A 58 -0.01 -4.28 -1.06
N LYS A 59 -1.30 -4.07 -0.79
CA LYS A 59 -2.15 -5.09 -0.18
C LYS A 59 -2.90 -5.86 -1.26
N THR A 60 -2.74 -7.18 -1.24
CA THR A 60 -3.54 -8.13 -2.00
C THR A 60 -4.39 -8.98 -1.06
N PHE A 61 -5.29 -9.82 -1.60
CA PHE A 61 -5.91 -10.88 -0.82
C PHE A 61 -4.84 -11.89 -0.36
N GLY A 62 -4.61 -12.00 0.95
CA GLY A 62 -3.64 -12.92 1.57
C GLY A 62 -2.24 -12.35 1.87
N ALA A 63 -1.82 -11.25 1.24
CA ALA A 63 -0.48 -10.72 1.49
C ALA A 63 -0.42 -9.18 1.54
N LEU A 64 0.59 -8.68 2.24
CA LEU A 64 1.11 -7.34 2.11
C LEU A 64 2.51 -7.44 1.51
N LEU A 65 2.72 -6.81 0.36
CA LEU A 65 3.99 -6.80 -0.35
C LEU A 65 4.65 -5.42 -0.21
N LEU A 66 5.97 -5.41 -0.01
CA LEU A 66 6.81 -4.24 -0.18
C LEU A 66 7.66 -4.43 -1.43
N LEU A 67 7.60 -3.47 -2.33
CA LEU A 67 8.22 -3.53 -3.65
C LEU A 67 9.19 -2.36 -3.84
N ASP A 68 10.26 -2.62 -4.59
CA ASP A 68 11.09 -1.58 -5.19
C ASP A 68 10.31 -0.94 -6.33
N ALA A 69 10.10 0.37 -6.27
CA ALA A 69 9.22 1.09 -7.20
C ALA A 69 9.79 1.16 -8.62
N ALA A 70 11.12 1.17 -8.76
CA ALA A 70 11.78 1.33 -10.05
C ALA A 70 11.83 0.02 -10.84
N THR A 71 11.97 -1.11 -10.15
CA THR A 71 12.19 -2.42 -10.75
C THR A 71 10.99 -3.36 -10.60
N GLY A 72 10.12 -3.10 -9.64
CA GLY A 72 9.06 -4.01 -9.24
C GLY A 72 9.54 -5.22 -8.43
N ALA A 73 10.81 -5.25 -8.02
CA ALA A 73 11.34 -6.36 -7.24
C ALA A 73 10.70 -6.41 -5.85
N GLU A 74 10.36 -7.61 -5.38
CA GLU A 74 9.88 -7.80 -4.01
C GLU A 74 11.01 -7.57 -3.00
N LEU A 75 10.81 -6.63 -2.10
CA LEU A 75 11.69 -6.30 -0.97
C LEU A 75 11.28 -7.05 0.31
N GLY A 76 10.03 -7.51 0.38
CA GLY A 76 9.54 -8.40 1.41
C GLY A 76 8.03 -8.58 1.35
N ALA A 77 7.53 -9.59 2.05
CA ALA A 77 6.12 -9.88 2.18
C ALA A 77 5.76 -10.24 3.62
N VAL A 78 4.53 -9.93 3.99
CA VAL A 78 3.89 -10.42 5.23
C VAL A 78 2.58 -11.09 4.85
N ASP A 79 2.43 -12.34 5.29
CA ASP A 79 1.14 -13.04 5.21
C ASP A 79 0.13 -12.25 6.03
N HIS A 80 -0.95 -11.85 5.38
CA HIS A 80 -1.95 -10.99 5.97
C HIS A 80 -3.32 -11.40 5.43
N ASP A 81 -3.93 -12.37 6.08
CA ASP A 81 -5.25 -12.91 5.72
C ASP A 81 -6.40 -12.00 6.17
N GLU A 82 -6.11 -11.04 7.04
CA GLU A 82 -7.09 -10.05 7.49
C GLU A 82 -7.34 -8.95 6.45
N LEU A 83 -8.55 -8.40 6.48
CA LEU A 83 -8.90 -7.20 5.73
C LEU A 83 -7.98 -6.05 6.15
N VAL A 84 -7.38 -5.35 5.20
CA VAL A 84 -6.73 -4.07 5.49
C VAL A 84 -7.65 -2.98 5.00
N TYR A 85 -7.72 -1.87 5.72
CA TYR A 85 -8.58 -0.75 5.35
C TYR A 85 -7.80 0.50 4.95
N ALA A 86 -6.53 0.61 5.35
CA ALA A 86 -5.67 1.73 5.00
C ALA A 86 -4.18 1.38 5.21
N LEU A 87 -3.31 2.03 4.43
CA LEU A 87 -1.85 1.93 4.49
C LEU A 87 -1.23 3.33 4.48
N ALA A 88 -0.18 3.55 5.26
CA ALA A 88 0.64 4.77 5.16
C ALA A 88 2.09 4.54 5.52
N PHE A 89 3.02 5.08 4.72
CA PHE A 89 4.42 5.20 5.11
C PHE A 89 4.62 6.38 6.05
N SER A 90 5.56 6.24 6.97
CA SER A 90 6.11 7.41 7.67
C SER A 90 6.92 8.29 6.70
N PRO A 91 7.07 9.60 6.98
CA PRO A 91 7.78 10.52 6.09
C PRO A 91 9.25 10.15 5.85
N ASP A 92 9.88 9.52 6.85
CA ASP A 92 11.25 8.99 6.78
C ASP A 92 11.35 7.70 5.94
N GLY A 93 10.22 7.07 5.58
CA GLY A 93 10.19 5.82 4.81
C GLY A 93 10.55 4.56 5.59
N ASP A 94 10.80 4.67 6.90
CA ASP A 94 11.29 3.58 7.74
C ASP A 94 10.17 2.85 8.50
N ARG A 95 8.92 3.33 8.41
CA ARG A 95 7.75 2.68 9.00
C ARG A 95 6.59 2.60 8.01
N LEU A 96 5.77 1.58 8.24
CA LEU A 96 4.50 1.35 7.54
C LEU A 96 3.41 1.11 8.57
N ALA A 97 2.37 1.95 8.55
CA ALA A 97 1.16 1.79 9.33
C ALA A 97 0.09 1.06 8.52
N ILE A 98 -0.59 0.12 9.16
CA ILE A 98 -1.61 -0.73 8.56
C ILE A 98 -2.82 -0.77 9.47
N ALA A 99 -3.97 -0.32 8.97
CA ALA A 99 -5.25 -0.48 9.67
C ALA A 99 -5.74 -1.92 9.51
N VAL A 100 -5.90 -2.62 10.64
CA VAL A 100 -6.28 -4.04 10.72
C VAL A 100 -7.54 -4.21 11.57
N PRO A 101 -8.43 -5.16 11.25
CA PRO A 101 -9.60 -5.46 12.07
C PRO A 101 -9.17 -5.91 13.46
N HIS A 102 -9.96 -5.53 14.45
CA HIS A 102 -9.85 -6.07 15.78
C HIS A 102 -10.61 -7.40 15.84
N GLU A 103 -9.95 -8.50 16.22
CA GLU A 103 -10.54 -9.86 16.15
C GLU A 103 -11.88 -10.01 16.89
N ALA A 104 -12.12 -9.17 17.92
CA ALA A 104 -13.26 -9.32 18.81
C ALA A 104 -14.53 -8.57 18.40
N ASP A 105 -14.46 -7.52 17.56
CA ASP A 105 -15.59 -6.61 17.31
C ASP A 105 -15.43 -5.84 15.98
N ILE A 106 -16.44 -5.04 15.59
CA ILE A 106 -16.42 -4.17 14.39
C ILE A 106 -15.60 -2.89 14.67
N CYS A 107 -14.35 -3.08 15.09
CA CYS A 107 -13.37 -2.02 15.35
C CYS A 107 -12.08 -2.36 14.60
N SER A 108 -11.15 -1.40 14.51
CA SER A 108 -9.84 -1.64 13.90
C SER A 108 -8.73 -1.00 14.72
N ASP A 109 -7.60 -1.67 14.76
CA ASP A 109 -6.36 -1.15 15.32
C ASP A 109 -5.39 -0.79 14.19
N VAL A 110 -4.28 -0.14 14.56
CA VAL A 110 -3.20 0.11 13.61
C VAL A 110 -1.93 -0.60 14.05
N MET A 111 -1.41 -1.45 13.18
CA MET A 111 -0.10 -2.06 13.34
C MET A 111 0.96 -1.21 12.64
N VAL A 112 2.01 -0.84 13.36
CA VAL A 112 3.15 -0.11 12.81
C VAL A 112 4.35 -1.03 12.70
N TYR A 113 4.79 -1.24 11.47
CA TYR A 113 5.93 -2.05 11.10
C TYR A 113 7.15 -1.16 10.93
N ARG A 114 8.32 -1.65 11.35
CA ARG A 114 9.59 -1.03 10.98
C ARG A 114 10.11 -1.69 9.69
N LEU A 115 10.63 -0.88 8.79
CA LEU A 115 11.18 -1.30 7.52
C LEU A 115 12.70 -1.25 7.62
N VAL A 116 13.30 -2.36 8.04
CA VAL A 116 14.75 -2.47 8.22
C VAL A 116 15.28 -3.51 7.25
N GLU A 117 16.20 -3.12 6.38
CA GLU A 117 16.93 -4.07 5.54
C GLU A 117 17.78 -4.99 6.44
N ARG A 118 17.30 -6.22 6.65
CA ARG A 118 18.05 -7.23 7.43
C ARG A 118 18.79 -8.20 6.53
N THR A 119 18.18 -8.56 5.40
CA THR A 119 18.77 -9.34 4.31
C THR A 119 18.14 -8.85 3.00
N PRO A 120 18.74 -9.12 1.83
CA PRO A 120 18.03 -8.98 0.56
C PRO A 120 16.67 -9.68 0.64
N HIS A 121 15.61 -9.00 0.24
CA HIS A 121 14.22 -9.52 0.23
C HIS A 121 13.55 -9.77 1.60
N HIS A 122 14.07 -9.21 2.70
CA HIS A 122 13.37 -9.22 4.00
C HIS A 122 13.46 -7.86 4.68
N VAL A 123 12.64 -6.93 4.19
CA VAL A 123 12.64 -5.53 4.68
C VAL A 123 11.54 -5.27 5.72
N ILE A 124 10.44 -6.03 5.73
CA ILE A 124 9.37 -5.85 6.71
C ILE A 124 9.68 -6.67 7.98
N SER A 125 9.67 -6.02 9.16
CA SER A 125 9.83 -6.72 10.45
C SER A 125 8.52 -7.32 10.96
N SER A 126 8.53 -7.95 12.15
CA SER A 126 7.30 -8.09 12.93
C SER A 126 6.73 -6.71 13.30
N PRO A 127 5.43 -6.59 13.60
CA PRO A 127 4.86 -5.34 14.10
C PRO A 127 5.68 -4.85 15.30
N SER A 128 6.08 -3.59 15.27
CA SER A 128 6.88 -2.97 16.34
C SER A 128 6.02 -2.22 17.35
N THR A 129 4.84 -1.78 16.93
CA THR A 129 3.89 -1.03 17.75
C THR A 129 2.47 -1.44 17.34
N LEU A 130 1.62 -1.72 18.32
CA LEU A 130 0.18 -1.80 18.15
C LEU A 130 -0.43 -0.53 18.72
N VAL A 131 -1.18 0.18 17.89
CA VAL A 131 -1.95 1.36 18.29
C VAL A 131 -3.41 0.94 18.38
N THR A 132 -3.87 0.75 19.62
CA THR A 132 -5.28 0.46 19.89
C THR A 132 -6.09 1.73 19.75
N THR A 133 -7.07 1.73 18.86
CA THR A 133 -7.92 2.90 18.64
C THR A 133 -9.19 2.83 19.48
N GLY A 134 -9.77 3.98 19.79
CA GLY A 134 -11.08 4.08 20.42
C GLY A 134 -12.24 4.05 19.43
N HIS A 135 -11.96 3.87 18.13
CA HIS A 135 -12.96 3.95 17.08
C HIS A 135 -14.05 2.89 17.24
N ALA A 136 -15.31 3.33 17.14
CA ALA A 136 -16.49 2.45 17.16
C ALA A 136 -16.85 1.91 15.75
N GLY A 137 -15.85 1.79 14.88
CA GLY A 137 -15.97 1.34 13.51
C GLY A 137 -14.59 1.13 12.87
N ASN A 138 -14.56 0.67 11.62
CA ASN A 138 -13.30 0.42 10.92
C ASN A 138 -12.47 1.71 10.76
N VAL A 139 -11.16 1.59 10.95
CA VAL A 139 -10.21 2.66 10.62
C VAL A 139 -10.08 2.70 9.11
N THR A 140 -10.64 3.73 8.48
CA THR A 140 -10.70 3.88 7.02
C THR A 140 -9.58 4.74 6.45
N ALA A 141 -8.85 5.45 7.31
CA ALA A 141 -7.70 6.26 6.92
C ALA A 141 -6.63 6.23 8.01
N VAL A 142 -5.37 6.21 7.60
CA VAL A 142 -4.21 6.39 8.46
C VAL A 142 -3.23 7.37 7.81
N ALA A 143 -2.57 8.20 8.61
CA ALA A 143 -1.54 9.11 8.14
C ALA A 143 -0.53 9.42 9.25
N PHE A 144 0.74 9.55 8.88
CA PHE A 144 1.75 10.10 9.78
C PHE A 144 1.80 11.62 9.65
N SER A 145 2.02 12.28 10.77
CA SER A 145 2.49 13.68 10.81
C SER A 145 3.84 13.82 10.10
N ALA A 146 4.14 15.03 9.61
CA ALA A 146 5.35 15.31 8.84
C ALA A 146 6.67 15.06 9.60
N ASP A 147 6.65 15.15 10.93
CA ASP A 147 7.79 14.79 11.78
C ASP A 147 7.82 13.31 12.19
N GLY A 148 6.79 12.54 11.78
CA GLY A 148 6.63 11.13 12.05
C GLY A 148 6.28 10.77 13.49
N ARG A 149 6.01 11.74 14.38
CA ARG A 149 5.80 11.47 15.82
C ARG A 149 4.37 11.15 16.16
N VAL A 150 3.44 11.67 15.37
CA VAL A 150 2.00 11.45 15.53
C VAL A 150 1.48 10.61 14.38
N LEU A 151 0.70 9.59 14.71
CA LEU A 151 -0.18 8.87 13.80
C LEU A 151 -1.60 9.40 13.94
N VAL A 152 -2.26 9.69 12.83
CA VAL A 152 -3.66 10.09 12.78
C VAL A 152 -4.48 8.96 12.18
N THR A 153 -5.57 8.60 12.84
CA THR A 153 -6.54 7.60 12.36
C THR A 153 -7.89 8.25 12.11
N GLY A 154 -8.57 7.84 11.05
CA GLY A 154 -9.94 8.24 10.74
C GLY A 154 -10.87 7.04 10.74
N GLY A 155 -11.94 7.09 11.53
CA GLY A 155 -12.89 5.99 11.71
C GLY A 155 -14.14 6.13 10.85
N ALA A 156 -14.75 4.99 10.50
CA ALA A 156 -16.08 4.94 9.90
C ALA A 156 -17.18 5.49 10.83
N ASP A 157 -16.87 5.67 12.12
CA ASP A 157 -17.70 6.36 13.11
C ASP A 157 -17.73 7.89 12.94
N GLY A 158 -16.98 8.43 11.97
CA GLY A 158 -16.92 9.85 11.67
C GLY A 158 -15.99 10.64 12.59
N THR A 159 -15.15 9.96 13.37
CA THR A 159 -14.19 10.59 14.28
C THR A 159 -12.76 10.46 13.76
N ILE A 160 -11.87 11.27 14.33
CA ILE A 160 -10.43 11.17 14.14
C ILE A 160 -9.74 11.03 15.49
N GLU A 161 -8.66 10.27 15.54
CA GLU A 161 -7.81 10.14 16.72
C GLU A 161 -6.35 10.42 16.38
N LEU A 162 -5.62 10.96 17.36
CA LEU A 162 -4.20 11.28 17.26
C LEU A 162 -3.45 10.45 18.30
N HIS A 163 -2.38 9.79 17.87
CA HIS A 163 -1.60 8.85 18.68
C HIS A 163 -0.12 9.22 18.60
N GLU A 164 0.54 9.38 19.74
CA GLU A 164 2.00 9.55 19.78
C GLU A 164 2.71 8.19 19.62
N LEU A 165 3.84 8.16 18.89
CA LEU A 165 4.62 6.96 18.55
C LEU A 165 6.05 6.97 19.10
#